data_AF-A0A286GVD0-F1
#
_entry.id   AF-A0A286GVD0-F1
#
_cell.length_a   1.000
_cell.length_b   1.000
_cell.length_c   1.000
_cell.angle_alpha   90.00
_cell.angle_beta   90.00
_cell.angle_gamma   90.00
#
_symmetry.space_group_name_H-M   'P 1'
#
loop_
_entity.id
_entity.type
_entity.pdbx_description
1 polymer ?
#
loop_
_entity_poly.entity_id
_entity_poly.type
_entity_poly.pdbx_seq_one_letter_code
_entity_poly.pdbx_strand_id
1 'polypeptide(L)'
;MFGVPIEVLVGASVIGGLVLLVALFLIERASSRRAARRRQATAQASPARGRTAPAIPTPRRPVDVVEPEGPIPFAEPGMRGRLFQYGGDGPGFPVDAPFAVVAVETTGLSPAKGDRIVEIAVVRVDASGRVESEYDTVLHPGRDAGPAFVHGISMSDVLDAPRFQDVADDVLALLDGAVVVAHNAAFVERFLAAELALMGVTLPLNPALCSLWLARRTVRAPNQRLDTLARVVGMPVAGTATALSDARTLAALLPRLLALHGEPPRYLTGMRAMPQLDAAVEPRTRIGEPRPSSGGWLASMVASLPRAVVDAPNADSQRYVDALTSALADGRILGGEGQLLARLAATAGIGPEQVLALHRRVLGHLRACAMENPILTTAELRQLRTVAGGLGLPDFFDELRPTSPQDLMVSRLR
;
A
#
# COMPACT_ATOMS: atom_id res chain seq x y z
N MET A 1 54.03 3.32 -34.92
CA MET A 1 54.16 4.16 -33.71
C MET A 1 52.79 4.74 -33.41
N PHE A 2 52.05 4.41 -32.36
CA PHE A 2 52.36 3.73 -31.10
C PHE A 2 51.18 2.80 -30.77
N GLY A 3 51.48 1.56 -30.39
CA GLY A 3 50.53 0.68 -29.71
C GLY A 3 50.63 0.90 -28.20
N VAL A 4 49.54 0.60 -27.49
CA VAL A 4 49.58 0.22 -26.08
C VAL A 4 48.68 -1.01 -25.93
N PRO A 5 49.21 -2.15 -25.45
CA PRO A 5 48.42 -3.35 -25.19
C PRO A 5 47.74 -3.25 -23.82
N ILE A 6 46.54 -3.80 -23.69
CA ILE A 6 45.93 -4.08 -22.39
C ILE A 6 45.77 -5.59 -22.30
N GLU A 7 46.75 -6.23 -21.69
CA GLU A 7 46.55 -7.50 -21.00
C GLU A 7 46.93 -7.31 -19.53
N VAL A 8 46.29 -8.13 -18.70
CA VAL A 8 46.48 -8.35 -17.26
C VAL A 8 45.72 -7.40 -16.34
N LEU A 9 44.47 -7.77 -16.06
CA LEU A 9 44.02 -7.81 -14.67
C LEU A 9 43.25 -9.10 -14.40
N VAL A 10 43.98 -10.11 -13.94
CA VAL A 10 43.42 -11.24 -13.19
C VAL A 10 42.84 -10.66 -11.89
N GLY A 11 41.56 -10.91 -11.64
CA GLY A 11 40.93 -10.67 -10.34
C GLY A 11 40.11 -9.38 -10.22
N ALA A 12 39.11 -9.18 -11.07
CA ALA A 12 37.99 -8.30 -10.73
C ALA A 12 36.91 -9.15 -10.05
N SER A 13 36.91 -9.16 -8.72
CA SER A 13 35.82 -9.68 -7.90
C SER A 13 34.50 -9.03 -8.33
N VAL A 14 33.39 -9.76 -8.23
CA VAL A 14 32.00 -9.32 -8.53
C VAL A 14 31.62 -7.96 -7.92
N ILE A 15 32.31 -7.53 -6.86
CA ILE A 15 32.21 -6.17 -6.31
C ILE A 15 32.52 -5.12 -7.39
N GLY A 16 33.56 -5.31 -8.19
CA GLY A 16 33.90 -4.46 -9.33
C GLY A 16 32.93 -4.61 -10.49
N GLY A 17 32.40 -5.80 -10.75
CA GLY A 17 31.44 -6.06 -11.84
C GLY A 17 30.08 -5.41 -11.61
N LEU A 18 29.53 -5.52 -10.39
CA LEU A 18 28.25 -4.92 -10.00
C LEU A 18 28.37 -3.38 -9.89
N VAL A 19 29.49 -2.87 -9.35
CA VAL A 19 29.79 -1.43 -9.31
C VAL A 19 30.03 -0.86 -10.72
N LEU A 20 30.69 -1.61 -11.61
CA LEU A 20 30.87 -1.21 -13.01
C LEU A 20 29.55 -1.27 -13.79
N LEU A 21 28.65 -2.21 -13.50
CA LEU A 21 27.31 -2.30 -14.08
C LEU A 21 26.42 -1.12 -13.64
N VAL A 22 26.45 -0.76 -12.35
CA VAL A 22 25.76 0.43 -11.81
C VAL A 22 26.37 1.70 -12.41
N ALA A 23 27.69 1.77 -12.53
CA ALA A 23 28.38 2.91 -13.15
C ALA A 23 28.07 3.05 -14.65
N LEU A 24 28.04 1.96 -15.42
CA LEU A 24 27.71 1.97 -16.85
C LEU A 24 26.24 2.37 -17.09
N PHE A 25 25.31 1.88 -16.27
CA PHE A 25 23.91 2.29 -16.30
C PHE A 25 23.74 3.79 -15.96
N LEU A 26 24.52 4.33 -15.01
CA LEU A 26 24.54 5.77 -14.68
C LEU A 26 25.19 6.62 -15.78
N ILE A 27 26.20 6.10 -16.49
CA ILE A 27 26.89 6.78 -17.60
C ILE A 27 25.99 6.87 -18.84
N GLU A 28 25.24 5.81 -19.16
CA GLU A 28 24.23 5.78 -20.22
C GLU A 28 23.05 6.75 -19.91
N ARG A 29 22.84 7.04 -18.63
CA ARG A 29 21.88 8.05 -18.13
C ARG A 29 22.37 9.49 -18.27
N ALA A 30 23.68 9.73 -18.14
CA ALA A 30 24.27 11.05 -18.31
C ALA A 30 24.25 11.50 -19.79
N SER A 31 24.40 10.56 -20.73
CA SER A 31 24.32 10.81 -22.17
C SER A 31 22.87 11.07 -22.62
N SER A 32 21.89 10.33 -22.08
CA SER A 32 20.46 10.52 -22.36
C SER A 32 19.86 11.76 -21.67
N ARG A 33 20.34 12.17 -20.49
CA ARG A 33 19.99 13.47 -19.86
C ARG A 33 20.52 14.67 -20.65
N ARG A 34 21.69 14.57 -21.30
CA ARG A 34 22.20 15.63 -22.20
C ARG A 34 21.34 15.74 -23.46
N ALA A 35 20.84 14.62 -24.00
CA ALA A 35 19.92 14.61 -25.13
C ALA A 35 18.53 15.17 -24.77
N ALA A 36 18.00 14.86 -23.58
CA ALA A 36 16.72 15.37 -23.09
C ALA A 36 16.78 16.87 -22.72
N ARG A 37 17.85 17.34 -22.06
CA ARG A 37 18.06 18.77 -21.76
C ARG A 37 18.16 19.63 -23.03
N ARG A 38 18.73 19.08 -24.12
CA ARG A 38 18.81 19.77 -25.42
C ARG A 38 17.46 19.88 -26.14
N ARG A 39 16.50 18.98 -25.85
CA ARG A 39 15.10 19.06 -26.33
C ARG A 39 14.22 19.95 -25.46
N GLN A 40 14.52 20.06 -24.16
CA GLN A 40 13.79 20.91 -23.22
C GLN A 40 14.19 22.39 -23.33
N ALA A 41 15.44 22.69 -23.68
CA ALA A 41 15.92 24.06 -23.93
C ALA A 41 15.27 24.72 -25.16
N THR A 42 14.80 23.95 -26.14
CA THR A 42 14.06 24.45 -27.31
C THR A 42 12.55 24.62 -27.07
N ALA A 43 12.00 24.06 -25.97
CA ALA A 43 10.59 24.16 -25.63
C ALA A 43 10.26 25.30 -24.61
N GLN A 44 11.29 25.90 -23.99
CA GLN A 44 11.12 26.98 -22.98
C GLN A 44 11.08 28.40 -23.56
N ALA A 45 11.07 28.57 -24.88
CA ALA A 45 10.84 29.88 -25.52
C ALA A 45 9.34 30.09 -25.81
N SER A 46 8.51 30.18 -24.77
CA SER A 46 7.14 30.66 -24.90
C SER A 46 6.69 31.25 -23.54
N PRO A 47 6.27 32.54 -23.46
CA PRO A 47 6.02 33.19 -22.19
C PRO A 47 4.68 32.73 -21.60
N ALA A 48 4.74 32.06 -20.45
CA ALA A 48 3.56 31.66 -19.68
C ALA A 48 2.91 32.88 -19.01
N ARG A 49 1.64 33.13 -19.32
CA ARG A 49 0.78 34.10 -18.64
C ARG A 49 0.57 33.70 -17.18
N GLY A 50 0.66 34.68 -16.29
CA GLY A 50 0.54 34.51 -14.84
C GLY A 50 -0.77 33.86 -14.41
N ARG A 51 -0.67 32.88 -13.51
CA ARG A 51 -1.79 32.37 -12.70
C ARG A 51 -1.47 32.66 -11.25
N THR A 52 -2.25 33.54 -10.66
CA THR A 52 -2.27 33.86 -9.22
C THR A 52 -2.71 32.63 -8.42
N ALA A 53 -2.01 32.35 -7.32
CA ALA A 53 -2.39 31.32 -6.36
C ALA A 53 -3.80 31.60 -5.79
N PRO A 54 -4.68 30.60 -5.66
CA PRO A 54 -6.00 30.81 -5.07
C PRO A 54 -5.88 31.03 -3.55
N ALA A 55 -6.66 31.96 -3.02
CA ALA A 55 -6.67 32.34 -1.62
C ALA A 55 -7.22 31.22 -0.72
N ILE A 56 -6.63 31.08 0.47
CA ILE A 56 -7.04 30.18 1.55
C ILE A 56 -8.46 30.57 2.03
N PRO A 57 -9.48 29.69 1.91
CA PRO A 57 -10.79 29.97 2.49
C PRO A 57 -10.73 29.87 4.01
N THR A 58 -11.31 30.85 4.70
CA THR A 58 -11.47 30.84 6.16
C THR A 58 -12.47 29.75 6.56
N PRO A 59 -12.19 28.91 7.57
CA PRO A 59 -13.09 27.82 7.96
C PRO A 59 -14.43 28.37 8.45
N ARG A 60 -15.54 27.85 7.91
CA ARG A 60 -16.88 28.09 8.44
C ARG A 60 -17.05 27.35 9.77
N ARG A 61 -17.73 28.01 10.72
CA ARG A 61 -18.04 27.48 12.05
C ARG A 61 -18.81 26.15 11.91
N PRO A 62 -18.41 25.06 12.60
CA PRO A 62 -19.16 23.81 12.58
C PRO A 62 -20.59 24.05 13.05
N VAL A 63 -21.55 23.38 12.41
CA VAL A 63 -22.92 23.26 12.95
C VAL A 63 -22.81 22.58 14.31
N ASP A 64 -23.48 23.12 15.34
CA ASP A 64 -23.45 22.58 16.70
C ASP A 64 -23.99 21.14 16.72
N VAL A 65 -23.07 20.16 16.69
CA VAL A 65 -23.38 18.75 16.83
C VAL A 65 -23.22 18.38 18.30
N VAL A 66 -24.34 18.22 18.99
CA VAL A 66 -24.35 17.66 20.35
C VAL A 66 -24.26 16.13 20.22
N GLU A 67 -23.07 15.56 20.41
CA GLU A 67 -22.90 14.11 20.62
C GLU A 67 -23.38 13.75 22.04
N PRO A 68 -24.04 12.59 22.23
CA PRO A 68 -24.44 12.15 23.56
C PRO A 68 -23.20 11.91 24.45
N GLU A 69 -23.24 12.39 25.70
CA GLU A 69 -22.21 12.13 26.69
C GLU A 69 -22.23 10.65 27.12
N GLY A 70 -21.13 9.91 26.90
CA GLY A 70 -20.99 8.53 27.37
C GLY A 70 -20.14 7.63 26.46
N PRO A 71 -19.86 6.37 26.87
CA PRO A 71 -19.24 5.37 25.99
C PRO A 71 -20.17 5.07 24.82
N ILE A 72 -19.62 5.18 23.61
CA ILE A 72 -20.41 5.13 22.38
C ILE A 72 -20.79 3.67 22.11
N PRO A 73 -22.09 3.34 22.00
CA PRO A 73 -22.52 1.98 21.69
C PRO A 73 -22.01 1.60 20.30
N PHE A 74 -21.64 0.33 20.15
CA PHE A 74 -21.35 -0.22 18.84
C PHE A 74 -22.65 -0.29 18.03
N ALA A 75 -22.54 -0.26 16.71
CA ALA A 75 -23.71 -0.33 15.84
C ALA A 75 -24.40 -1.71 15.93
N GLU A 76 -25.72 -1.70 16.13
CA GLU A 76 -26.61 -2.85 16.19
C GLU A 76 -27.57 -2.88 14.99
N PRO A 77 -28.14 -4.06 14.64
CA PRO A 77 -29.10 -4.20 13.56
C PRO A 77 -30.30 -3.29 13.74
N GLY A 78 -30.71 -2.65 12.64
CA GLY A 78 -31.80 -1.69 12.64
C GLY A 78 -31.39 -0.26 13.03
N MET A 79 -30.22 -0.06 13.65
CA MET A 79 -29.72 1.28 13.93
C MET A 79 -29.50 2.06 12.64
N ARG A 80 -29.92 3.33 12.66
CA ARG A 80 -29.74 4.29 11.58
C ARG A 80 -28.71 5.34 12.00
N GLY A 81 -27.58 5.33 11.32
CA GLY A 81 -26.55 6.36 11.42
C GLY A 81 -26.80 7.52 10.46
N ARG A 82 -25.75 8.33 10.24
CA ARG A 82 -25.77 9.48 9.33
C ARG A 82 -25.57 9.08 7.87
N LEU A 83 -24.71 8.09 7.64
CA LEU A 83 -24.32 7.57 6.34
C LEU A 83 -24.90 6.18 6.11
N PHE A 84 -25.08 5.39 7.17
CA PHE A 84 -25.39 3.98 7.06
C PHE A 84 -26.61 3.53 7.85
N GLN A 85 -27.26 2.47 7.35
CA GLN A 85 -28.20 1.68 8.11
C GLN A 85 -27.62 0.29 8.37
N TYR A 86 -27.57 -0.09 9.64
CA TYR A 86 -26.87 -1.29 10.05
C TYR A 86 -27.75 -2.52 9.94
N GLY A 87 -27.25 -3.51 9.20
CA GLY A 87 -27.87 -4.83 9.05
C GLY A 87 -27.37 -5.84 10.07
N GLY A 88 -28.01 -7.01 10.09
CA GLY A 88 -27.67 -8.14 10.94
C GLY A 88 -28.82 -9.12 11.07
N ASP A 89 -29.12 -9.55 12.30
CA ASP A 89 -30.30 -10.36 12.59
C ASP A 89 -31.58 -9.50 12.61
N GLY A 90 -32.68 -10.04 12.09
CA GLY A 90 -34.00 -9.39 12.14
C GLY A 90 -34.59 -9.01 10.78
N PRO A 91 -35.49 -8.01 10.74
CA PRO A 91 -36.24 -7.66 9.53
C PRO A 91 -35.34 -7.02 8.46
N GLY A 92 -35.78 -7.12 7.21
CA GLY A 92 -35.04 -6.62 6.06
C GLY A 92 -34.87 -7.69 5.00
N PHE A 93 -33.98 -7.44 4.04
CA PHE A 93 -33.70 -8.32 2.91
C PHE A 93 -32.19 -8.51 2.73
N PRO A 94 -31.75 -9.64 2.15
CA PRO A 94 -30.36 -9.82 1.79
C PRO A 94 -29.97 -8.81 0.69
N VAL A 95 -28.74 -8.33 0.72
CA VAL A 95 -28.16 -7.49 -0.34
C VAL A 95 -27.07 -8.31 -1.01
N ASP A 96 -27.24 -8.58 -2.31
CA ASP A 96 -26.24 -9.25 -3.15
C ASP A 96 -25.25 -8.22 -3.69
N ALA A 97 -24.21 -7.94 -2.91
CA ALA A 97 -23.19 -6.95 -3.20
C ALA A 97 -21.84 -7.38 -2.60
N PRO A 98 -20.71 -6.88 -3.14
CA PRO A 98 -19.42 -6.99 -2.48
C PRO A 98 -19.43 -6.24 -1.14
N PHE A 99 -18.40 -6.48 -0.32
CA PHE A 99 -18.16 -5.73 0.90
C PHE A 99 -17.02 -4.72 0.72
N ALA A 100 -17.17 -3.54 1.29
CA ALA A 100 -16.09 -2.57 1.45
C ALA A 100 -15.70 -2.52 2.93
N VAL A 101 -14.56 -3.13 3.27
CA VAL A 101 -14.07 -3.21 4.64
C VAL A 101 -13.25 -1.96 4.95
N VAL A 102 -13.71 -1.16 5.91
CA VAL A 102 -13.11 0.13 6.24
C VAL A 102 -12.47 0.08 7.62
N ALA A 103 -11.26 0.61 7.72
CA ALA A 103 -10.58 0.89 8.97
C ALA A 103 -9.98 2.30 8.93
N VAL A 104 -9.88 2.93 10.10
CA VAL A 104 -9.34 4.28 10.25
C VAL A 104 -8.46 4.37 11.49
N GLU A 105 -7.38 5.14 11.39
CA GLU A 105 -6.68 5.71 12.55
C GLU A 105 -7.10 7.16 12.71
N THR A 106 -7.16 7.64 13.94
CA THR A 106 -7.69 8.97 14.26
C THR A 106 -6.85 9.68 15.30
N THR A 107 -6.89 11.01 15.32
CA THR A 107 -6.09 11.85 16.26
C THR A 107 -6.60 11.76 17.71
N GLY A 108 -7.68 11.04 17.97
CA GLY A 108 -8.36 10.95 19.25
C GLY A 108 -9.64 10.12 19.13
N LEU A 109 -10.66 10.39 19.93
CA LEU A 109 -11.86 9.55 19.98
C LEU A 109 -13.15 10.28 19.63
N SER A 110 -13.19 11.60 19.44
CA SER A 110 -14.44 12.29 19.16
C SER A 110 -14.27 13.36 18.08
N PRO A 111 -14.89 13.18 16.90
CA PRO A 111 -14.89 14.23 15.88
C PRO A 111 -15.64 15.49 16.34
N ALA A 112 -16.60 15.38 17.26
CA ALA A 112 -17.25 16.54 17.88
C ALA A 112 -16.28 17.38 18.74
N LYS A 113 -15.23 16.76 19.30
CA LYS A 113 -14.11 17.46 19.97
C LYS A 113 -13.00 17.90 18.99
N GLY A 114 -13.27 17.79 17.69
CA GLY A 114 -12.37 18.17 16.61
C GLY A 114 -11.35 17.11 16.23
N ASP A 115 -11.41 15.88 16.77
CA ASP A 115 -10.52 14.80 16.33
C ASP A 115 -10.79 14.46 14.86
N ARG A 116 -9.75 14.02 14.15
CA ARG A 116 -9.79 13.84 12.69
C ARG A 116 -9.25 12.48 12.30
N ILE A 117 -9.57 12.05 11.07
CA ILE A 117 -8.94 10.85 10.49
C ILE A 117 -7.49 11.19 10.14
N VAL A 118 -6.58 10.29 10.50
CA VAL A 118 -5.13 10.41 10.22
C VAL A 118 -4.61 9.25 9.35
N GLU A 119 -5.34 8.14 9.25
CA GLU A 119 -5.11 7.08 8.26
C GLU A 119 -6.47 6.48 7.90
N ILE A 120 -6.68 6.14 6.63
CA ILE A 120 -7.88 5.42 6.18
C ILE A 120 -7.48 4.32 5.22
N ALA A 121 -8.06 3.13 5.43
CA ALA A 121 -7.92 2.01 4.52
C ALA A 121 -9.29 1.44 4.14
N VAL A 122 -9.41 1.04 2.87
CA VAL A 122 -10.58 0.37 2.33
C VAL A 122 -10.12 -0.88 1.58
N VAL A 123 -10.61 -2.05 1.99
CA VAL A 123 -10.36 -3.34 1.34
C VAL A 123 -11.67 -3.82 0.75
N ARG A 124 -11.76 -3.84 -0.58
CA ARG A 124 -12.93 -4.33 -1.30
C ARG A 124 -12.81 -5.84 -1.45
N VAL A 125 -13.82 -6.57 -0.98
CA VAL A 125 -13.88 -8.02 -1.09
C VAL A 125 -15.16 -8.43 -1.77
N ASP A 126 -15.08 -9.44 -2.63
CA ASP A 126 -16.27 -10.07 -3.19
C ASP A 126 -17.05 -10.85 -2.11
N ALA A 127 -18.23 -11.35 -2.46
CA ALA A 127 -19.08 -12.11 -1.54
C ALA A 127 -18.43 -13.38 -0.99
N SER A 128 -17.37 -13.90 -1.64
CA SER A 128 -16.61 -15.07 -1.17
C SER A 128 -15.49 -14.70 -0.18
N GLY A 129 -15.22 -13.40 0.01
CA GLY A 129 -14.14 -12.88 0.84
C GLY A 129 -12.80 -12.75 0.13
N ARG A 130 -12.77 -12.88 -1.20
CA ARG A 130 -11.56 -12.63 -1.99
C ARG A 130 -11.39 -11.12 -2.17
N VAL A 131 -10.18 -10.64 -1.91
CA VAL A 131 -9.79 -9.23 -2.09
C VAL A 131 -9.76 -8.88 -3.57
N GLU A 132 -10.54 -7.87 -3.96
CA GLU A 132 -10.58 -7.30 -5.32
C GLU A 132 -9.61 -6.12 -5.46
N SER A 133 -9.63 -5.22 -4.47
CA SER A 133 -8.82 -4.00 -4.46
C SER A 133 -8.56 -3.52 -3.05
N GLU A 134 -7.47 -2.81 -2.86
CA GLU A 134 -7.13 -2.18 -1.58
C GLU A 134 -6.71 -0.73 -1.80
N TYR A 135 -7.10 0.11 -0.86
CA TYR A 135 -6.74 1.51 -0.80
C TYR A 135 -6.29 1.83 0.62
N ASP A 136 -5.24 2.61 0.76
CA ASP A 136 -4.71 3.06 2.05
C ASP A 136 -4.00 4.39 1.84
N THR A 137 -4.30 5.35 2.70
CA THR A 137 -3.56 6.61 2.76
C THR A 137 -3.48 7.15 4.19
N VAL A 138 -2.30 7.67 4.53
CA VAL A 138 -2.15 8.61 5.65
C VAL A 138 -2.75 9.95 5.24
N LEU A 139 -3.33 10.67 6.19
CA LEU A 139 -3.99 11.95 5.97
C LEU A 139 -3.39 13.04 6.86
N HIS A 140 -3.33 14.25 6.32
CA HIS A 140 -3.02 15.45 7.09
C HIS A 140 -4.28 15.90 7.85
N PRO A 141 -4.36 15.75 9.19
CA PRO A 141 -5.59 16.02 9.92
C PRO A 141 -5.88 17.53 10.11
N GLY A 142 -4.93 18.40 9.75
CA GLY A 142 -5.05 19.85 9.97
C GLY A 142 -4.75 20.26 11.40
N ARG A 143 -4.20 19.33 12.20
CA ARG A 143 -3.88 19.45 13.62
C ARG A 143 -2.74 18.48 13.96
N ASP A 144 -2.41 18.38 15.25
CA ASP A 144 -1.52 17.33 15.76
C ASP A 144 -2.03 15.92 15.40
N ALA A 145 -1.12 15.01 15.04
CA ALA A 145 -1.44 13.64 14.62
C ALA A 145 -2.06 12.79 15.75
N GLY A 146 -2.09 13.30 16.98
CA GLY A 146 -2.61 12.60 18.14
C GLY A 146 -1.57 11.69 18.77
N PRO A 147 -2.01 10.68 19.53
CA PRO A 147 -1.11 9.84 20.30
C PRO A 147 -0.34 8.87 19.39
N ALA A 148 0.79 9.32 18.83
CA ALA A 148 1.65 8.52 17.95
C ALA A 148 2.08 7.18 18.53
N PHE A 149 2.10 7.02 19.86
CA PHE A 149 2.38 5.73 20.53
C PHE A 149 1.28 4.68 20.35
N VAL A 150 0.07 5.08 19.93
CA VAL A 150 -1.07 4.20 19.67
C VAL A 150 -1.02 3.64 18.26
N HIS A 151 -0.96 4.52 17.26
CA HIS A 151 -1.08 4.16 15.83
C HIS A 151 0.25 4.22 15.06
N GLY A 152 1.31 4.74 15.67
CA GLY A 152 2.65 4.82 15.06
C GLY A 152 2.77 5.86 13.95
N ILE A 153 1.88 6.86 13.90
CA ILE A 153 1.90 7.92 12.87
C ILE A 153 2.51 9.18 13.50
N SER A 154 3.64 9.60 12.97
CA SER A 154 4.39 10.77 13.41
C SER A 154 3.94 12.04 12.67
N MET A 155 4.33 13.21 13.20
CA MET A 155 4.10 14.47 12.48
C MET A 155 4.77 14.49 11.10
N SER A 156 5.95 13.88 10.94
CA SER A 156 6.61 13.79 9.64
C SER A 156 5.85 12.98 8.60
N ASP A 157 5.01 12.03 9.02
CA ASP A 157 4.20 11.22 8.11
C ASP A 157 3.02 12.02 7.55
N VAL A 158 2.44 12.91 8.36
CA VAL A 158 1.23 13.67 7.99
C VAL A 158 1.53 15.00 7.30
N LEU A 159 2.74 15.56 7.43
CA LEU A 159 3.07 16.92 6.94
C LEU A 159 2.79 17.12 5.45
N ASP A 160 3.18 16.17 4.61
CA ASP A 160 2.97 16.23 3.16
C ASP A 160 1.81 15.35 2.70
N ALA A 161 1.06 14.74 3.63
CA ALA A 161 -0.05 13.85 3.32
C ALA A 161 -1.25 14.64 2.75
N PRO A 162 -2.07 14.03 1.88
CA PRO A 162 -3.31 14.65 1.43
C PRO A 162 -4.26 14.86 2.61
N ARG A 163 -5.17 15.82 2.51
CA ARG A 163 -6.30 15.95 3.45
C ARG A 163 -7.42 15.02 3.02
N PHE A 164 -8.36 14.71 3.91
CA PHE A 164 -9.50 13.86 3.56
C PHE A 164 -10.26 14.35 2.31
N GLN A 165 -10.46 15.66 2.19
CA GLN A 165 -11.14 16.26 1.03
C GLN A 165 -10.47 15.95 -0.31
N ASP A 166 -9.16 15.70 -0.30
CA ASP A 166 -8.36 15.46 -1.50
C ASP A 166 -8.49 14.00 -1.98
N VAL A 167 -8.96 13.10 -1.09
CA VAL A 167 -9.10 11.65 -1.34
C VAL A 167 -10.55 11.15 -1.20
N ALA A 168 -11.49 12.07 -0.96
CA ALA A 168 -12.86 11.71 -0.65
C ALA A 168 -13.54 10.99 -1.82
N ASP A 169 -13.26 11.38 -3.06
CA ASP A 169 -13.82 10.72 -4.24
C ASP A 169 -13.35 9.26 -4.34
N ASP A 170 -12.05 9.02 -4.17
CA ASP A 170 -11.48 7.67 -4.19
C ASP A 170 -12.11 6.77 -3.11
N VAL A 171 -12.28 7.30 -1.90
CA VAL A 171 -12.95 6.58 -0.80
C VAL A 171 -14.40 6.28 -1.19
N LEU A 172 -15.17 7.27 -1.66
CA LEU A 172 -16.58 7.07 -2.03
C LEU A 172 -16.75 6.10 -3.20
N ALA A 173 -15.85 6.13 -4.19
CA ALA A 173 -15.84 5.19 -5.31
C ALA A 173 -15.64 3.75 -4.83
N LEU A 174 -14.82 3.51 -3.80
CA LEU A 174 -14.61 2.18 -3.23
C LEU A 174 -15.79 1.69 -2.38
N LEU A 175 -16.51 2.63 -1.73
CA LEU A 175 -17.75 2.31 -1.00
C LEU A 175 -18.95 2.11 -1.93
N ASP A 176 -18.89 2.64 -3.16
CA ASP A 176 -20.01 2.56 -4.10
C ASP A 176 -20.32 1.11 -4.49
N GLY A 177 -21.62 0.80 -4.48
CA GLY A 177 -22.14 -0.53 -4.78
C GLY A 177 -21.74 -1.64 -3.79
N ALA A 178 -21.18 -1.32 -2.63
CA ALA A 178 -20.72 -2.29 -1.64
C ALA A 178 -21.39 -2.10 -0.27
N VAL A 179 -21.60 -3.20 0.46
CA VAL A 179 -21.98 -3.13 1.87
C VAL A 179 -20.76 -2.70 2.68
N VAL A 180 -20.86 -1.59 3.41
CA VAL A 180 -19.75 -1.11 4.24
C VAL A 180 -19.61 -1.97 5.48
N VAL A 181 -18.40 -2.45 5.77
CA VAL A 181 -18.11 -3.27 6.95
C VAL A 181 -16.99 -2.64 7.76
N ALA A 182 -17.19 -2.48 9.05
CA ALA A 182 -16.15 -1.97 9.95
C ALA A 182 -16.22 -2.63 11.33
N HIS A 183 -15.06 -2.74 11.98
CA HIS A 183 -15.00 -3.17 13.36
C HIS A 183 -15.31 -1.99 14.28
N ASN A 184 -16.41 -2.10 15.03
CA ASN A 184 -17.05 -0.96 15.68
C ASN A 184 -17.51 0.11 14.66
N ALA A 185 -18.38 -0.26 13.72
CA ALA A 185 -18.73 0.58 12.58
C ALA A 185 -19.33 1.96 12.92
N ALA A 186 -19.99 2.11 14.08
CA ALA A 186 -20.47 3.41 14.56
C ALA A 186 -19.32 4.40 14.82
N PHE A 187 -18.15 3.91 15.23
CA PHE A 187 -16.93 4.71 15.39
C PHE A 187 -16.45 5.22 14.03
N VAL A 188 -16.29 4.32 13.06
CA VAL A 188 -15.81 4.67 11.72
C VAL A 188 -16.78 5.64 11.03
N GLU A 189 -18.08 5.36 11.11
CA GLU A 189 -19.11 6.19 10.49
C GLU A 189 -19.09 7.64 11.00
N ARG A 190 -18.96 7.88 12.32
CA ARG A 190 -18.98 9.26 12.82
C ARG A 190 -17.81 10.10 12.31
N PHE A 191 -16.65 9.49 12.12
CA PHE A 191 -15.47 10.17 11.58
C PHE A 191 -15.66 10.44 10.09
N LEU A 192 -16.09 9.45 9.30
CA LEU A 192 -16.43 9.66 7.89
C LEU A 192 -17.50 10.74 7.71
N ALA A 193 -18.55 10.70 8.53
CA ALA A 193 -19.63 11.67 8.48
C ALA A 193 -19.15 13.08 8.84
N ALA A 194 -18.23 13.21 9.79
CA ALA A 194 -17.64 14.50 10.16
C ALA A 194 -16.77 15.06 9.03
N GLU A 195 -15.92 14.24 8.43
CA GLU A 195 -15.08 14.66 7.30
C GLU A 195 -15.92 15.10 6.09
N LEU A 196 -16.95 14.32 5.72
CA LEU A 196 -17.87 14.67 4.64
C LEU A 196 -18.69 15.93 4.95
N ALA A 197 -19.10 16.12 6.22
CA ALA A 197 -19.82 17.31 6.63
C ALA A 197 -18.97 18.60 6.51
N LEU A 198 -17.65 18.53 6.74
CA LEU A 198 -16.74 19.66 6.52
C LEU A 198 -16.69 20.08 5.04
N MET A 199 -16.95 19.14 4.13
CA MET A 199 -17.04 19.37 2.69
C MET A 199 -18.45 19.77 2.23
N GLY A 200 -19.44 19.73 3.12
CA GLY A 200 -20.85 19.92 2.76
C GLY A 200 -21.43 18.76 1.93
N VAL A 201 -20.80 17.59 1.96
CA VAL A 201 -21.25 16.41 1.21
C VAL A 201 -22.23 15.60 2.07
N THR A 202 -23.39 15.29 1.49
CA THR A 202 -24.40 14.41 2.09
C THR A 202 -24.52 13.13 1.27
N LEU A 203 -24.42 11.98 1.92
CA LEU A 203 -24.56 10.69 1.26
C LEU A 203 -25.99 10.14 1.37
N PRO A 204 -26.46 9.35 0.39
CA PRO A 204 -27.63 8.52 0.60
C PRO A 204 -27.34 7.48 1.68
N LEU A 205 -28.37 7.12 2.45
CA LEU A 205 -28.27 6.06 3.46
C LEU A 205 -28.03 4.72 2.78
N ASN A 206 -26.89 4.09 3.06
CA ASN A 206 -26.50 2.80 2.48
C ASN A 206 -26.37 1.67 3.54
N PRO A 207 -26.43 0.40 3.12
CA PRO A 207 -26.28 -0.72 4.03
C PRO A 207 -24.87 -0.80 4.62
N ALA A 208 -24.78 -1.07 5.93
CA ALA A 208 -23.51 -1.39 6.58
C ALA A 208 -23.65 -2.53 7.59
N LEU A 209 -22.52 -3.13 7.97
CA LEU A 209 -22.44 -4.20 8.95
C LEU A 209 -21.36 -3.88 9.99
N CYS A 210 -21.74 -4.01 11.26
CA CYS A 210 -20.80 -3.86 12.37
C CYS A 210 -20.20 -5.22 12.72
N SER A 211 -18.91 -5.43 12.45
CA SER A 211 -18.28 -6.72 12.73
C SER A 211 -18.09 -6.98 14.22
N LEU A 212 -18.07 -5.94 15.05
CA LEU A 212 -18.04 -6.08 16.52
C LEU A 212 -19.35 -6.67 17.06
N TRP A 213 -20.49 -6.26 16.50
CA TRP A 213 -21.79 -6.89 16.80
C TRP A 213 -21.79 -8.36 16.38
N LEU A 214 -21.32 -8.64 15.15
CA LEU A 214 -21.28 -9.99 14.60
C LEU A 214 -20.36 -10.91 15.41
N ALA A 215 -19.14 -10.45 15.72
CA ALA A 215 -18.16 -11.20 16.49
C ALA A 215 -18.64 -11.53 17.91
N ARG A 216 -19.34 -10.61 18.59
CA ARG A 216 -19.94 -10.89 19.91
C ARG A 216 -20.98 -12.01 19.87
N ARG A 217 -21.66 -12.21 18.74
CA ARG A 217 -22.64 -13.28 18.56
C ARG A 217 -21.99 -14.61 18.18
N THR A 218 -20.88 -14.59 17.46
CA THR A 218 -20.30 -15.78 16.81
C THR A 218 -19.03 -16.31 17.46
N VAL A 219 -18.26 -15.47 18.15
CA VAL A 219 -16.94 -15.83 18.70
C VAL A 219 -16.84 -15.48 20.20
N ARG A 220 -16.57 -16.51 21.02
CA ARG A 220 -16.22 -16.34 22.43
C ARG A 220 -14.73 -16.07 22.57
N ALA A 221 -14.38 -14.86 22.99
CA ALA A 221 -12.99 -14.41 23.16
C ALA A 221 -12.83 -13.57 24.44
N PRO A 222 -11.62 -13.50 25.04
CA PRO A 222 -11.36 -12.69 26.25
C PRO A 222 -11.68 -11.20 26.06
N ASN A 223 -11.50 -10.72 24.84
CA ASN A 223 -11.93 -9.40 24.39
C ASN A 223 -12.23 -9.47 22.88
N GLN A 224 -12.89 -8.44 22.38
CA GLN A 224 -13.35 -8.39 21.00
C GLN A 224 -12.40 -7.59 20.08
N ARG A 225 -11.13 -7.40 20.46
CA ARG A 225 -10.14 -6.76 19.57
C ARG A 225 -9.85 -7.66 18.37
N LEU A 226 -9.62 -7.07 17.20
CA LEU A 226 -9.38 -7.82 15.95
C LEU A 226 -8.28 -8.88 16.09
N ASP A 227 -7.11 -8.53 16.65
CA ASP A 227 -6.02 -9.48 16.88
C ASP A 227 -6.39 -10.65 17.79
N THR A 228 -7.25 -10.41 18.78
CA THR A 228 -7.74 -11.47 19.68
C THR A 228 -8.68 -12.39 18.92
N LEU A 229 -9.61 -11.82 18.15
CA LEU A 229 -10.56 -12.58 17.33
C LEU A 229 -9.83 -13.42 16.30
N ALA A 230 -8.89 -12.83 15.55
CA ALA A 230 -8.05 -13.52 14.57
C ALA A 230 -7.31 -14.72 15.20
N ARG A 231 -6.67 -14.54 16.37
CA ARG A 231 -6.01 -15.65 17.08
C ARG A 231 -6.98 -16.73 17.52
N VAL A 232 -8.13 -16.37 18.07
CA VAL A 232 -9.15 -17.34 18.54
C VAL A 232 -9.67 -18.20 17.39
N VAL A 233 -9.79 -17.63 16.19
CA VAL A 233 -10.20 -18.40 15.00
C VAL A 233 -9.03 -19.06 14.27
N GLY A 234 -7.80 -18.99 14.79
CA GLY A 234 -6.61 -19.63 14.21
C GLY A 234 -6.08 -18.95 12.95
N MET A 235 -6.29 -17.65 12.79
CA MET A 235 -5.71 -16.85 11.71
C MET A 235 -4.39 -16.20 12.14
N PRO A 236 -3.43 -16.02 11.21
CA PRO A 236 -2.22 -15.25 11.48
C PRO A 236 -2.59 -13.78 11.75
N VAL A 237 -1.85 -13.14 12.65
CA VAL A 237 -1.99 -11.72 12.98
C VAL A 237 -0.84 -10.94 12.34
N ALA A 238 -1.15 -9.82 11.70
CA ALA A 238 -0.13 -8.92 11.19
C ALA A 238 0.66 -8.28 12.35
N GLY A 239 1.98 -8.21 12.25
CA GLY A 239 2.86 -7.78 13.35
C GLY A 239 2.88 -6.26 13.61
N THR A 240 2.19 -5.46 12.80
CA THR A 240 2.17 -3.99 12.85
C THR A 240 0.73 -3.49 12.72
N ALA A 241 0.27 -2.65 13.66
CA ALA A 241 -1.05 -2.04 13.63
C ALA A 241 -1.06 -0.83 12.68
N THR A 242 -1.71 -0.99 11.52
CA THR A 242 -2.06 0.07 10.58
C THR A 242 -3.53 -0.06 10.22
N ALA A 243 -4.16 1.00 9.70
CA ALA A 243 -5.53 0.90 9.19
C ALA A 243 -5.65 -0.22 8.14
N LEU A 244 -4.67 -0.36 7.24
CA LEU A 244 -4.67 -1.42 6.22
C LEU A 244 -4.53 -2.82 6.83
N SER A 245 -3.69 -3.02 7.85
CA SER A 245 -3.58 -4.33 8.51
C SER A 245 -4.89 -4.72 9.20
N ASP A 246 -5.58 -3.76 9.79
CA ASP A 246 -6.87 -3.97 10.46
C ASP A 246 -7.97 -4.27 9.45
N ALA A 247 -8.03 -3.52 8.35
CA ALA A 247 -8.97 -3.78 7.26
C ALA A 247 -8.73 -5.16 6.62
N ARG A 248 -7.47 -5.56 6.38
CA ARG A 248 -7.12 -6.90 5.88
C ARG A 248 -7.47 -8.00 6.86
N THR A 249 -7.17 -7.81 8.14
CA THR A 249 -7.53 -8.78 9.20
C THR A 249 -9.03 -8.96 9.27
N LEU A 250 -9.80 -7.86 9.24
CA LEU A 250 -11.25 -7.92 9.22
C LEU A 250 -11.79 -8.55 7.93
N ALA A 251 -11.24 -8.21 6.76
CA ALA A 251 -11.63 -8.79 5.48
C ALA A 251 -11.45 -10.32 5.46
N ALA A 252 -10.35 -10.81 6.02
CA ALA A 252 -10.10 -12.25 6.13
C ALA A 252 -10.96 -12.92 7.22
N LEU A 253 -11.33 -12.19 8.28
CA LEU A 253 -12.17 -12.69 9.37
C LEU A 253 -13.66 -12.75 8.98
N LEU A 254 -14.12 -11.81 8.14
CA LEU A 254 -15.53 -11.61 7.80
C LEU A 254 -16.22 -12.87 7.25
N PRO A 255 -15.69 -13.60 6.26
CA PRO A 255 -16.34 -14.83 5.76
C PRO A 255 -16.55 -15.86 6.86
N ARG A 256 -15.61 -15.97 7.80
CA ARG A 256 -15.71 -16.91 8.92
C ARG A 256 -16.75 -16.46 9.94
N LEU A 257 -16.84 -15.17 10.22
CA LEU A 257 -17.90 -14.63 11.10
C LEU A 257 -19.29 -14.83 10.49
N LEU A 258 -19.45 -14.59 9.19
CA LEU A 258 -20.71 -14.82 8.46
C LEU A 258 -21.09 -16.30 8.47
N ALA A 259 -20.14 -17.19 8.20
CA ALA A 259 -20.36 -18.64 8.26
C ALA A 259 -20.77 -19.11 9.67
N LEU A 260 -20.13 -18.60 10.72
CA LEU A 260 -20.49 -18.92 12.11
C LEU A 260 -21.84 -18.33 12.54
N HIS A 261 -22.28 -17.24 11.91
CA HIS A 261 -23.60 -16.66 12.17
C HIS A 261 -24.73 -17.55 11.65
N GLY A 262 -24.49 -18.27 10.55
CA GLY A 262 -25.38 -19.29 10.00
C GLY A 262 -26.46 -18.75 9.05
N GLU A 263 -26.69 -17.44 9.02
CA GLU A 263 -27.63 -16.79 8.09
C GLU A 263 -27.01 -15.51 7.48
N PRO A 264 -27.34 -15.17 6.22
CA PRO A 264 -26.89 -13.93 5.62
C PRO A 264 -27.51 -12.71 6.35
N PRO A 265 -26.73 -11.66 6.65
CA PRO A 265 -27.26 -10.45 7.24
C PRO A 265 -28.38 -9.83 6.40
N ARG A 266 -29.39 -9.30 7.08
CA ARG A 266 -30.51 -8.58 6.46
C ARG A 266 -30.36 -7.08 6.67
N TYR A 267 -30.76 -6.32 5.66
CA TYR A 267 -30.65 -4.87 5.62
C TYR A 267 -32.02 -4.24 5.39
N LEU A 268 -32.26 -3.09 6.01
CA LEU A 268 -33.50 -2.32 5.88
C LEU A 268 -33.46 -1.29 4.75
N THR A 269 -32.28 -1.05 4.18
CA THR A 269 -32.06 -0.18 3.01
C THR A 269 -31.37 -0.98 1.91
N GLY A 270 -31.61 -0.61 0.66
CA GLY A 270 -30.89 -1.12 -0.50
C GLY A 270 -29.67 -0.26 -0.81
N MET A 271 -28.89 -0.69 -1.80
CA MET A 271 -27.79 0.11 -2.32
C MET A 271 -28.28 1.32 -3.11
N ARG A 272 -27.67 2.47 -2.85
CA ARG A 272 -27.88 3.73 -3.55
C ARG A 272 -26.52 4.26 -3.99
N ALA A 273 -26.45 4.73 -5.23
CA ALA A 273 -25.21 5.24 -5.81
C ALA A 273 -24.62 6.38 -4.96
N MET A 274 -23.34 6.28 -4.66
CA MET A 274 -22.58 7.36 -4.03
C MET A 274 -22.35 8.50 -5.03
N PRO A 275 -22.29 9.76 -4.58
CA PRO A 275 -21.94 10.87 -5.46
C PRO A 275 -20.46 10.77 -5.88
N GLN A 276 -20.17 11.15 -7.12
CA GLN A 276 -18.81 11.44 -7.56
C GLN A 276 -18.45 12.87 -7.16
N LEU A 277 -17.25 13.04 -6.61
CA LEU A 277 -16.66 14.32 -6.21
C LEU A 277 -15.54 14.66 -7.20
N ASP A 278 -15.40 15.93 -7.61
CA ASP A 278 -14.34 16.36 -8.54
C ASP A 278 -12.95 16.47 -7.86
N ALA A 279 -12.53 15.43 -7.13
CA ALA A 279 -11.28 15.40 -6.36
C ALA A 279 -10.49 14.13 -6.64
N ALA A 280 -9.42 14.21 -7.43
CA ALA A 280 -8.48 13.12 -7.63
C ALA A 280 -7.07 13.56 -7.23
N VAL A 281 -6.51 12.93 -6.19
CA VAL A 281 -5.11 13.10 -5.77
C VAL A 281 -4.49 11.72 -5.58
N GLU A 282 -3.23 11.55 -5.97
CA GLU A 282 -2.53 10.27 -5.81
C GLU A 282 -2.45 9.86 -4.32
N PRO A 283 -2.87 8.63 -3.96
CA PRO A 283 -2.87 8.17 -2.58
C PRO A 283 -1.46 8.03 -1.99
N ARG A 284 -1.33 8.28 -0.67
CA ARG A 284 -0.07 8.10 0.05
C ARG A 284 -0.19 7.03 1.12
N THR A 285 -0.01 5.79 0.69
CA THR A 285 0.00 4.62 1.58
C THR A 285 1.20 4.67 2.53
N ARG A 286 0.99 4.34 3.81
CA ARG A 286 2.07 4.06 4.75
C ARG A 286 2.32 2.57 4.83
N ILE A 287 3.58 2.18 4.71
CA ILE A 287 4.02 0.84 5.09
C ILE A 287 4.43 0.90 6.56
N GLY A 288 3.66 0.27 7.44
CA GLY A 288 4.09 0.03 8.82
C GLY A 288 5.47 -0.65 8.82
N GLU A 289 6.33 -0.37 9.82
CA GLU A 289 7.72 -0.85 9.82
C GLU A 289 7.81 -2.35 9.46
N PRO A 290 8.27 -2.70 8.25
CA PRO A 290 8.33 -4.09 7.84
C PRO A 290 9.27 -4.82 8.79
N ARG A 291 8.81 -5.87 9.46
CA ARG A 291 9.74 -6.75 10.19
C ARG A 291 10.27 -7.78 9.20
N PRO A 292 11.58 -8.06 9.18
CA PRO A 292 12.11 -9.07 8.28
C PRO A 292 11.40 -10.40 8.53
N SER A 293 10.73 -10.91 7.48
CA SER A 293 10.14 -12.25 7.48
C SER A 293 11.22 -13.27 7.13
N SER A 294 10.88 -14.57 7.15
CA SER A 294 11.76 -15.63 6.62
C SER A 294 12.20 -15.39 5.17
N GLY A 295 11.43 -14.62 4.39
CA GLY A 295 11.76 -14.20 3.03
C GLY A 295 12.52 -12.87 2.90
N GLY A 296 12.92 -12.24 4.02
CA GLY A 296 13.67 -10.98 4.03
C GLY A 296 12.81 -9.71 4.05
N TRP A 297 13.48 -8.56 3.97
CA TRP A 297 12.87 -7.22 4.10
C TRP A 297 11.94 -6.85 2.94
N LEU A 298 12.34 -7.07 1.69
CA LEU A 298 11.50 -6.72 0.54
C LEU A 298 10.28 -7.61 0.42
N ALA A 299 10.38 -8.90 0.78
CA ALA A 299 9.20 -9.77 0.83
C ALA A 299 8.18 -9.25 1.85
N SER A 300 8.64 -8.79 3.02
CA SER A 300 7.77 -8.13 4.01
C SER A 300 7.18 -6.82 3.48
N MET A 301 7.97 -6.01 2.77
CA MET A 301 7.49 -4.78 2.14
C MET A 301 6.41 -5.06 1.09
N VAL A 302 6.66 -5.98 0.16
CA VAL A 302 5.71 -6.35 -0.90
C VAL A 302 4.39 -6.83 -0.29
N ALA A 303 4.45 -7.64 0.77
CA ALA A 303 3.25 -8.08 1.48
C ALA A 303 2.48 -6.93 2.14
N SER A 304 3.14 -5.84 2.52
CA SER A 304 2.51 -4.66 3.12
C SER A 304 1.95 -3.67 2.10
N LEU A 305 2.30 -3.75 0.82
CA LEU A 305 1.80 -2.85 -0.21
C LEU A 305 0.31 -3.14 -0.54
N PRO A 306 -0.53 -2.12 -0.76
CA PRO A 306 -1.91 -2.29 -1.20
C PRO A 306 -1.99 -2.98 -2.56
N ARG A 307 -2.99 -3.83 -2.73
CA ARG A 307 -3.37 -4.37 -4.04
C ARG A 307 -4.02 -3.28 -4.90
N ALA A 308 -3.19 -2.66 -5.75
CA ALA A 308 -3.65 -1.73 -6.77
C ALA A 308 -4.39 -2.47 -7.90
N VAL A 309 -5.44 -1.84 -8.43
CA VAL A 309 -6.20 -2.34 -9.60
C VAL A 309 -5.52 -1.92 -10.92
N VAL A 310 -4.80 -0.79 -10.89
CA VAL A 310 -4.12 -0.21 -12.05
C VAL A 310 -2.65 -0.02 -11.70
N ASP A 311 -1.78 -0.33 -12.67
CA ASP A 311 -0.35 -0.10 -12.54
C ASP A 311 -0.03 1.39 -12.43
N ALA A 312 0.90 1.72 -11.54
CA ALA A 312 1.42 3.08 -11.41
C ALA A 312 2.10 3.56 -12.71
N PRO A 313 2.16 4.88 -12.96
CA PRO A 313 2.83 5.45 -14.13
C PRO A 313 4.30 5.03 -14.25
N ASN A 314 4.78 4.88 -15.50
CA ASN A 314 6.16 4.47 -15.81
C ASN A 314 7.25 5.34 -15.15
N ALA A 315 6.97 6.63 -14.94
CA ALA A 315 7.93 7.56 -14.34
C ALA A 315 8.27 7.16 -12.89
N ASP A 316 7.27 6.72 -12.13
CA ASP A 316 7.45 6.33 -10.74
C ASP A 316 8.00 4.91 -10.62
N SER A 317 7.58 4.00 -11.51
CA SER A 317 8.24 2.70 -11.66
C SER A 317 9.74 2.86 -11.93
N GLN A 318 10.15 3.87 -12.71
CA GLN A 318 11.56 4.14 -12.96
C GLN A 318 12.30 4.69 -11.73
N ARG A 319 11.68 5.59 -10.95
CA ARG A 319 12.27 6.06 -9.69
C ARG A 319 12.49 4.92 -8.71
N TYR A 320 11.52 4.01 -8.62
CA TYR A 320 11.63 2.80 -7.81
C TYR A 320 12.81 1.93 -8.27
N VAL A 321 12.91 1.63 -9.56
CA VAL A 321 14.02 0.83 -10.10
C VAL A 321 15.37 1.50 -9.86
N ASP A 322 15.48 2.82 -10.02
CA ASP A 322 16.73 3.54 -9.76
C ASP A 322 17.18 3.39 -8.30
N ALA A 323 16.26 3.54 -7.35
CA ALA A 323 16.54 3.35 -5.93
C ALA A 323 16.93 1.90 -5.64
N LEU A 324 16.24 0.94 -6.27
CA LEU A 324 16.51 -0.48 -6.11
C LEU A 324 17.91 -0.84 -6.62
N THR A 325 18.29 -0.35 -7.80
CA THR A 325 19.63 -0.57 -8.37
C THR A 325 20.70 0.07 -7.48
N SER A 326 20.44 1.23 -6.89
CA SER A 326 21.37 1.85 -5.93
C SER A 326 21.53 1.00 -4.66
N ALA A 327 20.43 0.49 -4.11
CA ALA A 327 20.45 -0.35 -2.91
C ALA A 327 21.10 -1.73 -3.16
N LEU A 328 21.06 -2.22 -4.40
CA LEU A 328 21.72 -3.47 -4.76
C LEU A 328 23.21 -3.34 -5.03
N ALA A 329 23.79 -2.13 -4.97
CA ALA A 329 25.18 -1.90 -5.37
C ALA A 329 26.21 -2.70 -4.54
N ASP A 330 25.91 -2.98 -3.27
CA ASP A 330 26.75 -3.80 -2.38
C ASP A 330 26.26 -5.26 -2.25
N GLY A 331 25.22 -5.63 -3.01
CA GLY A 331 24.60 -6.95 -3.02
C GLY A 331 23.72 -7.27 -1.81
N ARG A 332 23.40 -6.29 -0.95
CA ARG A 332 22.53 -6.46 0.22
C ARG A 332 21.61 -5.26 0.39
N ILE A 333 20.36 -5.50 0.77
CA ILE A 333 19.44 -4.40 1.08
C ILE A 333 19.41 -4.24 2.59
N LEU A 334 19.91 -3.10 3.08
CA LEU A 334 19.85 -2.74 4.48
C LEU A 334 18.45 -2.25 4.87
N GLY A 335 18.15 -2.22 6.18
CA GLY A 335 16.81 -1.85 6.67
C GLY A 335 16.34 -0.46 6.20
N GLY A 336 17.22 0.54 6.21
CA GLY A 336 16.89 1.89 5.74
C GLY A 336 16.62 1.98 4.23
N GLU A 337 17.29 1.16 3.43
CA GLU A 337 17.06 1.11 1.97
C GLU A 337 15.76 0.37 1.64
N GLY A 338 15.46 -0.70 2.37
CA GLY A 338 14.17 -1.38 2.30
C GLY A 338 13.00 -0.45 2.65
N GLN A 339 13.16 0.39 3.68
CA GLN A 339 12.17 1.42 4.05
C GLN A 339 12.02 2.51 2.98
N LEU A 340 13.11 2.93 2.33
CA LEU A 340 13.02 3.88 1.22
C LEU A 340 12.26 3.29 0.03
N LEU A 341 12.58 2.04 -0.36
CA LEU A 341 11.89 1.34 -1.45
C LEU A 341 10.41 1.13 -1.14
N ALA A 342 10.10 0.76 0.10
CA ALA A 342 8.75 0.65 0.65
C ALA A 342 7.97 1.95 0.44
N ARG A 343 8.55 3.07 0.88
CA ARG A 343 7.95 4.39 0.76
C ARG A 343 7.77 4.82 -0.69
N LEU A 344 8.75 4.58 -1.54
CA LEU A 344 8.66 4.90 -2.98
C LEU A 344 7.54 4.13 -3.67
N ALA A 345 7.43 2.82 -3.41
CA ALA A 345 6.35 2.02 -3.98
C ALA A 345 4.98 2.49 -3.47
N ALA A 346 4.86 2.69 -2.16
CA ALA A 346 3.61 3.08 -1.50
C ALA A 346 3.11 4.47 -1.94
N THR A 347 4.01 5.46 -2.02
CA THR A 347 3.66 6.83 -2.44
C THR A 347 3.38 6.97 -3.93
N ALA A 348 3.84 6.03 -4.75
CA ALA A 348 3.58 5.99 -6.18
C ALA A 348 2.39 5.10 -6.56
N GLY A 349 1.73 4.46 -5.58
CA GLY A 349 0.66 3.49 -5.86
C GLY A 349 1.14 2.22 -6.57
N ILE A 350 2.44 1.88 -6.48
CA ILE A 350 3.00 0.66 -7.09
C ILE A 350 2.55 -0.54 -6.25
N GLY A 351 1.65 -1.35 -6.81
CA GLY A 351 1.15 -2.56 -6.17
C GLY A 351 2.19 -3.70 -6.09
N PRO A 352 1.93 -4.74 -5.28
CA PRO A 352 2.85 -5.85 -5.07
C PRO A 352 3.23 -6.60 -6.36
N GLU A 353 2.26 -6.83 -7.25
CA GLU A 353 2.50 -7.50 -8.53
C GLU A 353 3.43 -6.68 -9.44
N GLN A 354 3.22 -5.36 -9.49
CA GLN A 354 4.07 -4.46 -10.25
C GLN A 354 5.48 -4.41 -9.67
N VAL A 355 5.64 -4.36 -8.33
CA VAL A 355 6.96 -4.47 -7.68
C VAL A 355 7.67 -5.77 -8.06
N LEU A 356 6.99 -6.92 -7.98
CA LEU A 356 7.58 -8.21 -8.35
C LEU A 356 7.93 -8.28 -9.84
N ALA A 357 7.15 -7.64 -10.72
CA ALA A 357 7.48 -7.52 -12.13
C ALA A 357 8.73 -6.65 -12.35
N LEU A 358 8.87 -5.54 -11.62
CA LEU A 358 10.07 -4.70 -11.64
C LEU A 358 11.31 -5.45 -11.11
N HIS A 359 11.16 -6.25 -10.05
CA HIS A 359 12.23 -7.11 -9.53
C HIS A 359 12.67 -8.13 -10.59
N ARG A 360 11.72 -8.86 -11.20
CA ARG A 360 12.01 -9.82 -12.28
C ARG A 360 12.73 -9.15 -13.45
N ARG A 361 12.34 -7.92 -13.80
CA ARG A 361 13.00 -7.14 -14.85
C ARG A 361 14.46 -6.86 -14.49
N VAL A 362 14.77 -6.42 -13.28
CA VAL A 362 16.14 -6.17 -12.82
C VAL A 362 16.96 -7.47 -12.83
N LEU A 363 16.41 -8.57 -12.29
CA LEU A 363 17.09 -9.87 -12.30
C LEU A 363 17.33 -10.41 -13.72
N GLY A 364 16.42 -10.16 -14.65
CA GLY A 364 16.58 -10.52 -16.06
C GLY A 364 17.77 -9.81 -16.72
N HIS A 365 18.02 -8.54 -16.38
CA HIS A 365 19.22 -7.83 -16.86
C HIS A 365 20.49 -8.43 -16.26
N LEU A 366 20.49 -8.75 -14.96
CA LEU A 366 21.64 -9.43 -14.32
C LEU A 366 21.91 -10.79 -14.95
N ARG A 367 20.86 -11.55 -15.30
CA ARG A 367 20.98 -12.82 -16.02
C ARG A 367 21.65 -12.63 -17.38
N ALA A 368 21.21 -11.65 -18.17
CA ALA A 368 21.77 -11.39 -19.49
C ALA A 368 23.27 -11.08 -19.39
N CYS A 369 23.67 -10.19 -18.48
CA CYS A 369 25.09 -9.89 -18.25
C CYS A 369 25.89 -11.11 -17.78
N ALA A 370 25.33 -11.95 -16.91
CA ALA A 370 25.98 -13.18 -16.48
C ALA A 370 26.17 -14.19 -17.62
N MET A 371 25.25 -14.24 -18.58
CA MET A 371 25.32 -15.11 -19.76
C MET A 371 26.29 -14.60 -20.84
N GLU A 372 26.56 -13.29 -20.87
CA GLU A 372 27.61 -12.71 -21.72
C GLU A 372 29.02 -13.03 -21.22
N ASN A 373 29.18 -13.33 -19.92
CA ASN A 373 30.45 -13.75 -19.36
C ASN A 373 30.69 -15.24 -19.64
N PRO A 374 31.76 -15.61 -20.36
CA PRO A 374 32.05 -17.02 -20.67
C PRO A 374 32.41 -17.85 -19.43
N ILE A 375 32.76 -17.21 -18.30
CA ILE A 375 33.08 -17.89 -17.03
C ILE A 375 32.15 -17.33 -15.95
N LEU A 376 31.15 -18.11 -15.55
CA LEU A 376 30.30 -17.81 -14.41
C LEU A 376 30.77 -18.60 -13.18
N THR A 377 31.51 -17.95 -12.30
CA THR A 377 32.06 -18.60 -11.10
C THR A 377 30.97 -18.99 -10.09
N THR A 378 31.26 -19.97 -9.23
CA THR A 378 30.38 -20.35 -8.10
C THR A 378 30.12 -19.18 -7.15
N ALA A 379 31.07 -18.25 -7.01
CA ALA A 379 30.92 -17.06 -6.17
C ALA A 379 29.92 -16.07 -6.78
N GLU A 380 30.02 -15.81 -8.09
CA GLU A 380 29.06 -14.97 -8.84
C GLU A 380 27.65 -15.53 -8.77
N LEU A 381 27.49 -16.83 -9.05
CA LEU A 381 26.18 -17.48 -8.98
C LEU A 381 25.59 -17.43 -7.57
N ARG A 382 26.41 -17.57 -6.52
CA ARG A 382 25.95 -17.42 -5.13
C ARG A 382 25.47 -16.00 -4.83
N GLN A 383 26.16 -14.99 -5.35
CA GLN A 383 25.77 -13.59 -5.17
C GLN A 383 24.46 -13.28 -5.92
N LEU A 384 24.31 -13.75 -7.16
CA LEU A 384 23.06 -13.64 -7.92
C LEU A 384 21.88 -14.25 -7.16
N ARG A 385 22.05 -15.45 -6.58
CA ARG A 385 21.03 -16.10 -5.75
C ARG A 385 20.72 -15.34 -4.47
N THR A 386 21.74 -14.73 -3.85
CA THR A 386 21.54 -13.87 -2.66
C THR A 386 20.71 -12.64 -2.99
N VAL A 387 21.01 -11.97 -4.12
CA VAL A 387 20.23 -10.84 -4.61
C VAL A 387 18.79 -11.28 -4.91
N ALA A 388 18.61 -12.38 -5.66
CA ALA A 388 17.28 -12.89 -6.00
C ALA A 388 16.44 -13.24 -4.77
N GLY A 389 17.03 -13.91 -3.77
CA GLY A 389 16.40 -14.15 -2.47
C GLY A 389 16.04 -12.85 -1.75
N GLY A 390 16.94 -11.86 -1.76
CA GLY A 390 16.67 -10.53 -1.21
C GLY A 390 15.50 -9.80 -1.88
N LEU A 391 15.26 -10.04 -3.17
CA LEU A 391 14.13 -9.49 -3.93
C LEU A 391 12.83 -10.32 -3.83
N GLY A 392 12.82 -11.38 -3.02
CA GLY A 392 11.66 -12.27 -2.87
C GLY A 392 11.46 -13.26 -4.03
N LEU A 393 12.51 -13.52 -4.81
CA LEU A 393 12.51 -14.42 -5.97
C LEU A 393 13.66 -15.44 -5.86
N PRO A 394 13.72 -16.28 -4.81
CA PRO A 394 14.89 -17.10 -4.49
C PRO A 394 15.29 -18.07 -5.62
N ASP A 395 14.30 -18.58 -6.35
CA ASP A 395 14.48 -19.65 -7.35
C ASP A 395 14.80 -19.09 -8.76
N PHE A 396 14.94 -17.76 -8.91
CA PHE A 396 15.05 -17.09 -10.22
C PHE A 396 16.27 -17.52 -11.05
N PHE A 397 17.34 -18.00 -10.40
CA PHE A 397 18.60 -18.41 -11.04
C PHE A 397 18.89 -19.91 -10.87
N ASP A 398 17.88 -20.73 -10.56
CA ASP A 398 18.06 -22.17 -10.33
C ASP A 398 18.48 -22.94 -11.57
N GLU A 399 18.18 -22.42 -12.75
CA GLU A 399 18.59 -22.95 -14.04
C GLU A 399 20.08 -22.69 -14.35
N LEU A 400 20.68 -21.65 -13.76
CA LEU A 400 22.07 -21.32 -14.03
C LEU A 400 23.02 -22.34 -13.38
N ARG A 401 24.13 -22.60 -14.07
CA ARG A 401 25.20 -23.50 -13.61
C ARG A 401 26.52 -22.74 -13.62
N PRO A 402 27.40 -22.96 -12.62
CA PRO A 402 28.72 -22.37 -12.66
C PRO A 402 29.47 -22.95 -13.86
N THR A 403 30.22 -22.09 -14.56
CA THR A 403 31.06 -22.44 -15.69
C THR A 403 32.50 -22.10 -15.33
N SER A 404 33.41 -23.05 -15.52
CA SER A 404 34.83 -22.87 -15.27
C SER A 404 35.63 -22.73 -16.58
N PRO A 405 36.88 -22.23 -16.54
CA PRO A 405 37.76 -22.24 -17.71
C PRO A 405 37.95 -23.64 -18.32
N GLN A 406 37.90 -24.70 -17.49
CA GLN A 406 38.05 -26.09 -17.93
C GLN A 406 36.84 -26.54 -18.77
N ASP A 407 35.64 -26.08 -18.44
CA ASP A 407 34.41 -26.40 -19.18
C ASP A 407 34.44 -25.80 -20.61
N LEU A 408 35.03 -24.61 -20.75
CA LEU A 408 35.23 -23.96 -22.05
C LEU A 408 36.28 -24.69 -22.92
N MET A 409 37.29 -25.31 -22.30
CA MET A 409 38.28 -26.09 -23.03
C MET A 409 37.67 -27.40 -23.53
N VAL A 410 36.84 -28.06 -22.72
CA VAL A 410 36.15 -29.31 -23.09
C VAL A 410 35.11 -29.07 -24.18
N SER A 411 34.42 -27.92 -24.20
CA SER A 411 33.44 -27.60 -25.24
C SER A 411 34.05 -27.25 -26.60
N ARG A 412 35.28 -26.73 -26.64
CA ARG A 412 36.02 -26.47 -27.89
C ARG A 412 36.67 -27.71 -28.52
N LEU A 413 36.79 -28.79 -27.75
CA LEU A 413 37.35 -30.08 -28.18
C LEU A 413 36.26 -31.06 -28.69
N ARG A 414 34.98 -30.70 -28.52
CA ARG A 414 33.82 -31.38 -29.11
C ARG A 414 33.35 -30.59 -30.33
#